data_AF-A0AAW4BF25-F1
#
_entry.id   AF-A0AAW4BF25-F1
#
_cell.length_a   1.000
_cell.length_b   1.000
_cell.length_c   1.000
_cell.angle_alpha   90.00
_cell.angle_beta   90.00
_cell.angle_gamma   90.00
#
_symmetry.space_group_name_H-M   'P 1'
#
loop_
_entity.id
_entity.type
_entity.pdbx_description
1 polymer ?
#
loop_
_entity_poly.entity_id
_entity_poly.type
_entity_poly.pdbx_seq_one_letter_code
_entity_poly.pdbx_strand_id
1 'polypeptide(L)'
;MLEVTDAVVLAIQVTSTSNMLSVGLTENFIATALMSDGSTRDITNDPAVSWQTSNSTIATISSGQGSNNGVTTGASVGSVNITASGFG
;
A
#
# COMPACT_ATOMS: atom_id res chain seq x y z
N MET A 1 31.74 0.20 -11.37
CA MET A 1 30.70 1.19 -11.73
C MET A 1 29.36 0.61 -11.32
N LEU A 2 28.44 1.43 -10.80
CA LEU A 2 27.09 1.01 -10.43
C LEU A 2 26.15 1.69 -11.42
N GLU A 3 25.49 0.92 -12.28
CA GLU A 3 24.40 1.42 -13.10
C GLU A 3 23.11 1.38 -12.28
N VAL A 4 22.46 2.54 -12.14
CA VAL A 4 21.08 2.62 -11.67
C VAL A 4 20.22 2.43 -12.92
N THR A 5 19.82 1.18 -13.18
CA THR A 5 18.80 0.90 -14.18
C THR A 5 17.44 1.27 -13.60
N ASP A 6 16.56 1.81 -14.44
CA ASP A 6 15.17 2.07 -14.06
C ASP A 6 14.47 0.71 -13.97
N ALA A 7 14.41 0.16 -12.76
CA ALA A 7 13.81 -1.13 -12.52
C ALA A 7 12.29 -0.98 -12.63
N VAL A 8 11.71 -1.54 -13.70
CA VAL A 8 10.27 -1.42 -13.96
C VAL A 8 9.52 -2.30 -12.98
N VAL A 9 8.49 -1.75 -12.35
CA VAL A 9 7.59 -2.51 -11.48
C VAL A 9 6.77 -3.47 -12.34
N LEU A 10 6.99 -4.77 -12.14
CA LEU A 10 6.22 -5.82 -12.81
C LEU A 10 4.90 -6.08 -12.10
N ALA A 11 4.91 -6.07 -10.77
CA ALA A 11 3.73 -6.33 -9.96
C ALA A 11 3.83 -5.62 -8.61
N ILE A 12 2.68 -5.27 -8.04
CA ILE A 12 2.57 -4.76 -6.68
C ILE A 12 1.80 -5.80 -5.87
N GLN A 13 2.42 -6.29 -4.81
CA GLN A 13 1.79 -7.16 -3.85
C GLN A 13 1.48 -6.36 -2.58
N VAL A 14 0.21 -6.36 -2.19
CA VAL A 14 -0.25 -5.74 -0.96
C VAL A 14 -0.46 -6.83 0.09
N THR A 15 0.25 -6.73 1.20
CA THR A 15 0.10 -7.61 2.36
C THR A 15 -0.35 -6.81 3.58
N SER A 16 -1.22 -7.40 4.38
CA SER A 16 -1.67 -6.84 5.65
C SER A 16 -1.19 -7.72 6.81
N THR A 17 -1.00 -7.11 7.98
CA THR A 17 -0.61 -7.86 9.19
C THR A 17 -1.79 -8.57 9.85
N SER A 18 -3.02 -8.12 9.60
CA SER A 18 -4.27 -8.76 10.01
C SER A 18 -5.20 -8.89 8.80
N ASN A 19 -6.21 -9.74 8.92
CA ASN A 19 -7.32 -9.78 7.94
C ASN A 19 -8.58 -9.11 8.50
N MET A 20 -8.52 -8.64 9.75
CA MET A 20 -9.65 -8.09 10.48
C MET A 20 -9.23 -6.82 11.18
N LEU A 21 -9.97 -5.75 10.89
CA LEU A 21 -9.81 -4.43 11.51
C LEU A 21 -11.07 -4.10 12.31
N SER A 22 -10.93 -3.92 13.61
CA SER A 22 -12.02 -3.43 14.45
C SER A 22 -12.26 -1.94 14.19
N VAL A 23 -13.52 -1.52 14.33
CA VAL A 23 -13.89 -0.10 14.23
C VAL A 23 -13.12 0.71 15.28
N GLY A 24 -12.53 1.83 14.86
CA GLY A 24 -11.72 2.72 15.68
C GLY A 24 -10.24 2.31 15.80
N LEU A 25 -9.84 1.15 15.27
CA LEU A 25 -8.44 0.73 15.22
C LEU A 25 -7.80 1.03 13.87
N THR A 26 -6.46 1.01 13.89
CA THR A 26 -5.62 1.19 12.71
C THR A 26 -4.88 -0.08 12.38
N GLU A 27 -4.68 -0.33 11.10
CA GLU A 27 -3.92 -1.45 10.57
C GLU A 27 -2.99 -1.00 9.46
N ASN A 28 -1.81 -1.62 9.40
CA ASN A 28 -0.77 -1.28 8.44
C ASN A 28 -0.79 -2.27 7.28
N PHE A 29 -0.89 -1.73 6.07
CA PHE A 29 -0.67 -2.45 4.83
C PHE A 29 0.73 -2.16 4.31
N ILE A 30 1.37 -3.19 3.77
CA ILE A 30 2.69 -3.14 3.16
C ILE A 30 2.52 -3.40 1.67
N ALA A 31 3.03 -2.49 0.84
CA ALA A 31 3.10 -2.67 -0.60
C ALA A 31 4.53 -3.04 -1.01
N THR A 32 4.69 -4.23 -1.57
CA THR A 32 5.96 -4.72 -2.10
C THR A 32 5.89 -4.74 -3.62
N ALA A 33 6.77 -3.98 -4.27
CA ALA A 33 6.95 -4.02 -5.71
C ALA A 33 7.89 -5.17 -6.08
N LEU A 34 7.46 -6.01 -7.02
CA LEU A 34 8.33 -6.94 -7.73
C LEU A 34 8.89 -6.22 -8.95
N MET A 35 10.21 -6.16 -9.05
CA MET A 35 10.91 -5.45 -10.13
C MET A 35 11.32 -6.42 -11.25
N SER A 36 11.54 -5.88 -12.45
CA SER A 36 11.95 -6.65 -13.63
C SER A 36 13.28 -7.38 -13.50
N ASP A 37 14.13 -6.94 -12.58
CA ASP A 37 15.40 -7.58 -12.23
C ASP A 37 15.23 -8.78 -11.28
N GLY A 38 13.99 -9.11 -10.90
CA GLY A 38 13.64 -10.19 -9.99
C GLY A 38 13.78 -9.84 -8.52
N SER A 39 14.21 -8.61 -8.18
CA SER A 39 14.26 -8.14 -6.81
C SER A 39 12.93 -7.55 -6.35
N THR A 40 12.75 -7.46 -5.04
CA THR A 40 11.55 -6.90 -4.41
C THR A 40 11.91 -5.68 -3.59
N ARG A 41 11.14 -4.61 -3.71
CA ARG A 41 11.31 -3.38 -2.93
C ARG A 41 10.03 -3.06 -2.16
N ASP A 42 10.17 -2.70 -0.90
CA ASP A 42 9.09 -2.07 -0.15
C ASP A 42 8.86 -0.66 -0.70
N ILE A 43 7.66 -0.44 -1.25
CA ILE A 43 7.21 0.82 -1.84
C ILE A 43 6.08 1.45 -1.02
N THR A 44 5.82 0.96 0.20
CA THR A 44 4.71 1.41 1.05
C THR A 44 4.70 2.94 1.20
N ASN A 45 5.87 3.53 1.47
CA ASN A 45 6.07 4.96 1.64
C ASN A 45 6.61 5.67 0.40
N ASP A 46 6.62 4.99 -0.75
CA ASP A 46 7.11 5.59 -1.98
C ASP A 46 6.10 6.64 -2.49
N PRO A 47 6.53 7.87 -2.82
CA PRO A 47 5.63 8.94 -3.26
C PRO A 47 4.89 8.63 -4.57
N ALA A 48 5.39 7.69 -5.38
CA ALA A 48 4.73 7.27 -6.60
C ALA A 48 3.57 6.29 -6.34
N VAL A 49 3.39 5.80 -5.11
CA VAL A 49 2.33 4.86 -4.73
C VAL A 49 1.12 5.61 -4.17
N SER A 50 -0.01 5.39 -4.81
CA SER A 50 -1.33 5.81 -4.38
C SER A 50 -2.08 4.64 -3.73
N TRP A 51 -2.45 4.83 -2.47
CA TRP A 51 -3.28 3.93 -1.69
C TRP A 51 -4.73 4.39 -1.73
N GLN A 52 -5.65 3.47 -1.99
CA GLN A 52 -7.08 3.75 -2.10
C GLN A 52 -7.90 2.68 -1.39
N THR A 53 -9.04 3.12 -0.85
CA THR A 53 -10.06 2.28 -0.22
C THR A 53 -11.31 2.31 -1.08
N SER A 54 -11.94 1.15 -1.26
CA SER A 54 -13.23 1.06 -1.97
C SER A 54 -14.35 1.86 -1.29
N ASN A 55 -14.26 2.11 0.02
CA ASN A 55 -15.28 2.87 0.74
C ASN A 55 -14.69 3.59 1.98
N SER A 56 -14.52 4.90 1.86
CA SER A 56 -13.99 5.75 2.94
C SER A 56 -14.91 5.89 4.15
N THR A 57 -16.20 5.52 4.05
CA THR A 57 -17.12 5.56 5.21
C THR A 57 -16.95 4.36 6.12
N ILE A 58 -16.43 3.24 5.59
CA ILE A 58 -16.15 2.00 6.34
C ILE A 58 -14.70 2.01 6.84
N ALA A 59 -13.74 2.36 5.98
CA ALA A 59 -12.34 2.52 6.39
C ALA A 59 -11.60 3.53 5.52
N THR A 60 -10.78 4.37 6.15
CA THR A 60 -9.93 5.36 5.50
C THR A 60 -8.49 4.86 5.40
N ILE A 61 -7.73 5.28 4.40
CA ILE A 61 -6.32 4.88 4.24
C ILE A 61 -5.42 6.08 3.98
N SER A 62 -4.25 6.08 4.62
CA SER A 62 -3.20 7.08 4.43
C SER A 62 -2.43 6.85 3.13
N SER A 63 -2.41 7.85 2.25
CA SER A 63 -1.72 7.83 0.96
C SER A 63 -0.95 9.13 0.73
N GLY A 64 0.16 9.08 -0.01
CA GLY A 64 0.88 10.27 -0.47
C GLY A 64 1.66 11.02 0.61
N GLN A 65 1.86 10.41 1.78
CA GLN A 65 2.72 10.94 2.83
C GLN A 65 4.15 10.43 2.66
N GLY A 66 5.14 11.19 3.14
CA GLY A 66 6.55 10.76 3.11
C GLY A 66 6.88 9.65 4.13
N SER A 67 5.94 9.33 5.03
CA SER A 67 6.04 8.27 6.04
C SER A 67 4.65 7.87 6.51
N ASN A 68 4.46 6.63 6.96
CA ASN A 68 3.17 6.07 7.40
C ASN A 68 2.07 6.03 6.32
N ASN A 69 2.45 5.75 5.07
CA ASN A 69 1.47 5.35 4.05
C ASN A 69 0.98 3.91 4.28
N GLY A 70 -0.15 3.55 3.69
CA GLY A 70 -0.76 2.22 3.84
C GLY A 70 -1.41 1.99 5.20
N VAL A 71 -1.50 3.01 6.07
CA VAL A 71 -2.21 2.90 7.35
C VAL A 71 -3.70 3.08 7.11
N THR A 72 -4.46 2.02 7.35
CA THR A 72 -5.92 1.98 7.24
C THR A 72 -6.55 2.15 8.61
N THR A 73 -7.58 2.99 8.73
CA THR A 73 -8.35 3.20 9.96
C THR A 73 -9.78 2.75 9.76
N GLY A 74 -10.28 1.87 10.63
CA GLY A 74 -11.66 1.40 10.59
C GLY A 74 -12.60 2.48 11.13
N ALA A 75 -13.57 2.92 10.34
CA ALA A 75 -14.56 3.92 10.72
C ALA A 75 -15.93 3.30 11.02
N SER A 76 -16.29 2.19 10.37
CA SER A 76 -17.57 1.49 10.58
C SER A 76 -17.47 0.00 10.24
N VAL A 77 -18.43 -0.80 10.71
CA VAL A 77 -18.47 -2.24 10.41
C VAL A 77 -18.81 -2.44 8.94
N GLY A 78 -18.01 -3.24 8.25
CA GLY A 78 -18.22 -3.60 6.86
C GLY A 78 -16.97 -4.23 6.25
N SER A 79 -16.98 -4.41 4.94
CA SER A 79 -15.83 -4.90 4.18
C SER A 79 -15.42 -3.86 3.17
N VAL A 80 -14.11 -3.61 3.07
CA VAL A 80 -13.53 -2.76 2.05
C VAL A 80 -12.37 -3.47 1.37
N ASN A 81 -12.14 -3.12 0.12
CA ASN A 81 -10.92 -3.46 -0.58
C ASN A 81 -9.95 -2.30 -0.50
N ILE A 82 -8.72 -2.62 -0.09
CA ILE A 82 -7.57 -1.71 -0.16
C ILE A 82 -6.78 -2.04 -1.42
N THR A 83 -6.43 -1.01 -2.18
CA THR A 83 -5.64 -1.15 -3.41
C THR A 83 -4.47 -0.18 -3.35
N ALA A 84 -3.27 -0.70 -3.61
CA ALA A 84 -2.09 0.11 -3.85
C ALA A 84 -1.79 0.08 -5.34
N SER A 85 -1.63 1.26 -5.94
CA SER A 85 -1.25 1.42 -7.34
C SER A 85 -0.16 2.47 -7.42
N GLY A 86 0.87 2.22 -8.22
CA GLY A 86 1.98 3.16 -8.39
C GLY A 86 2.89 2.64 -9.47
N PHE A 87 3.50 3.55 -10.21
CA PHE A 87 4.31 3.29 -11.40
C PHE A 87 3.47 2.81 -12.60
N GLY A 88 3.33 3.73 -13.56
CA GLY A 88 2.86 3.51 -14.93
C GLY A 88 3.82 4.16 -15.89
#